data_AF-A0A9W6CMK2-F1
#
_entry.id   AF-A0A9W6CMK2-F1
#
_cell.length_a   1.000
_cell.length_b   1.000
_cell.length_c   1.000
_cell.angle_alpha   90.00
_cell.angle_beta   90.00
_cell.angle_gamma   90.00
#
_symmetry.space_group_name_H-M   'P 1'
#
loop_
_entity.id
_entity.type
_entity.pdbx_description
1 polymer ?
#
loop_
_entity_poly.entity_id
_entity_poly.type
_entity_poly.pdbx_seq_one_letter_code
_entity_poly.pdbx_strand_id
1 'polypeptide(L)'
;MPPAPLPPPQAAGWGLKVAMAFGLLADAGVVILLIAISGFVFGGPEGARGEIYAVMEWAGAVATFVIPPAIGLWFWRRGRPDLGIALALLPPLAALAALALGLL
;
A
#
# COMPACT_ATOMS: atom_id res chain seq x y z
N MET A 1 32.61 -3.36 -29.37
CA MET A 1 31.47 -2.43 -29.15
C MET A 1 31.81 -1.58 -27.94
N PRO A 2 31.72 -0.25 -28.00
CA PRO A 2 31.87 0.57 -26.80
C PRO A 2 30.75 0.23 -25.79
N PRO A 3 31.02 0.23 -24.48
CA PRO A 3 30.01 0.00 -23.46
C PRO A 3 28.92 1.08 -23.56
N ALA A 4 27.66 0.68 -23.40
CA ALA A 4 26.54 1.61 -23.38
C ALA A 4 26.77 2.68 -22.29
N PRO A 5 26.54 3.97 -22.58
CA PRO A 5 26.69 5.02 -21.57
C PRO A 5 25.76 4.74 -20.40
N LEU A 6 26.29 4.87 -19.19
CA LEU A 6 25.48 4.74 -17.97
C LEU A 6 24.36 5.80 -18.01
N PRO A 7 23.11 5.43 -17.67
CA PRO A 7 22.02 6.38 -17.64
C PRO A 7 22.37 7.53 -16.67
N PRO A 8 21.97 8.78 -16.98
CA PRO A 8 22.27 9.92 -16.13
C PRO A 8 21.69 9.69 -14.73
N PRO A 9 22.35 10.16 -13.66
CA PRO A 9 21.93 9.95 -12.26
C PRO A 9 20.49 10.41 -11.98
N GLN A 10 19.95 11.30 -12.82
CA GLN A 10 18.57 11.77 -12.79
C GLN A 10 17.53 10.68 -13.14
N ALA A 11 17.86 9.72 -14.01
CA ALA A 11 16.96 8.65 -14.44
C ALA A 11 16.66 7.65 -13.31
N ALA A 12 17.66 7.34 -12.47
CA ALA A 12 17.49 6.50 -11.28
C ALA A 12 16.54 7.16 -10.26
N GLY A 13 16.66 8.48 -10.06
CA GLY A 13 15.78 9.23 -9.16
C GLY A 13 14.32 9.31 -9.62
N TRP A 14 14.07 9.27 -10.93
CA TRP A 14 12.71 9.20 -11.48
C TRP A 14 12.07 7.83 -11.25
N GLY A 15 12.82 6.75 -11.46
CA GLY A 15 12.33 5.39 -11.22
C GLY A 15 11.84 5.18 -9.78
N LEU A 16 12.62 5.66 -8.79
CA LEU A 16 12.22 5.59 -7.38
C LEU A 16 10.91 6.36 -7.11
N LYS A 17 10.76 7.57 -7.68
CA LYS A 17 9.55 8.39 -7.47
C LYS A 17 8.30 7.72 -8.05
N VAL A 18 8.45 7.13 -9.24
CA VAL A 18 7.38 6.40 -9.91
C VAL A 18 6.99 5.17 -9.08
N ALA A 19 7.95 4.38 -8.61
CA ALA A 19 7.69 3.22 -7.76
C ALA A 19 6.96 3.61 -6.46
N MET A 20 7.38 4.69 -5.81
CA MET A 20 6.71 5.23 -4.62
C MET A 20 5.26 5.65 -4.93
N ALA A 21 5.04 6.36 -6.05
CA ALA A 21 3.71 6.79 -6.45
C ALA A 21 2.78 5.60 -6.73
N PHE A 22 3.28 4.57 -7.41
CA PHE A 22 2.51 3.34 -7.65
C PHE A 22 2.14 2.61 -6.37
N GLY A 23 3.07 2.47 -5.41
CA GLY A 23 2.77 1.88 -4.10
C GLY A 23 1.66 2.63 -3.38
N LEU A 24 1.81 3.95 -3.26
CA LEU A 24 0.80 4.81 -2.63
C LEU A 24 -0.57 4.75 -3.31
N LEU A 25 -0.61 4.71 -4.64
CA LEU A 25 -1.86 4.60 -5.40
C LEU A 25 -2.52 3.25 -5.22
N ALA A 26 -1.74 2.16 -5.20
CA ALA A 26 -2.26 0.82 -4.96
C ALA A 26 -2.86 0.71 -3.55
N ASP A 27 -2.14 1.18 -2.53
CA ASP A 27 -2.60 1.25 -1.15
C ASP A 27 -3.89 2.07 -1.02
N ALA A 28 -3.91 3.29 -1.58
CA ALA A 28 -5.08 4.14 -1.56
C ALA A 28 -6.27 3.50 -2.27
N GLY A 29 -6.04 2.85 -3.42
CA GLY A 29 -7.07 2.13 -4.16
C GLY A 29 -7.71 1.02 -3.34
N VAL A 30 -6.90 0.21 -2.65
CA VAL A 30 -7.39 -0.85 -1.76
C VAL A 30 -8.15 -0.28 -0.57
N VAL A 31 -7.65 0.78 0.07
CA VAL A 31 -8.36 1.44 1.18
C VAL A 31 -9.71 1.98 0.74
N ILE A 32 -9.77 2.66 -0.41
CA ILE A 32 -11.03 3.17 -0.98
C ILE A 32 -11.99 2.00 -1.25
N LEU A 33 -11.48 0.89 -1.81
CA LEU A 33 -12.29 -0.30 -2.04
C LEU A 33 -12.85 -0.87 -0.72
N LEU A 34 -12.01 -1.02 0.31
CA LEU A 34 -12.40 -1.51 1.65
C LEU A 34 -13.47 -0.61 2.29
N ILE A 35 -13.37 0.70 2.11
CA ILE A 35 -14.37 1.66 2.57
C ILE A 35 -15.65 1.53 1.75
N ALA A 36 -15.56 1.44 0.42
CA ALA A 36 -16.72 1.32 -0.46
C ALA A 36 -17.53 0.05 -0.18
N ILE A 37 -16.86 -1.08 0.10
CA ILE A 37 -17.54 -2.34 0.40
C ILE A 37 -17.99 -2.45 1.87
N SER A 38 -17.53 -1.56 2.76
CA SER A 38 -17.87 -1.60 4.18
C SER A 38 -19.39 -1.56 4.42
N GLY A 39 -20.16 -0.83 3.61
CA GLY A 39 -21.62 -0.78 3.71
C GLY A 39 -22.30 -2.12 3.41
N PHE A 40 -21.70 -2.96 2.57
CA PHE A 40 -22.18 -4.33 2.32
C PHE A 40 -21.80 -5.29 3.44
N VAL A 41 -20.61 -5.13 4.03
CA VAL A 41 -20.12 -5.97 5.12
C VAL A 41 -20.88 -5.70 6.42
N PHE A 42 -21.14 -4.44 6.74
CA PHE A 42 -21.77 -4.05 7.99
C PHE A 42 -23.30 -3.84 7.88
N GLY A 43 -23.90 -4.06 6.71
CA GLY A 43 -25.36 -4.00 6.52
C GLY A 43 -26.00 -2.62 6.80
N GLY A 44 -25.22 -1.55 6.94
CA GLY A 44 -25.67 -0.21 7.30
C GLY A 44 -25.19 0.27 8.68
N PRO A 45 -25.61 1.48 9.13
CA PRO A 45 -25.17 2.07 10.39
C PRO A 45 -25.56 1.24 11.63
N GLU A 46 -26.58 0.37 11.55
CA GLU A 46 -26.95 -0.53 12.64
C GLU A 46 -26.07 -1.78 12.78
N GLY A 47 -25.57 -2.38 11.71
CA GLY A 47 -24.87 -3.67 11.78
C GLY A 47 -23.44 -3.60 12.33
N ALA A 48 -22.82 -2.40 12.30
CA ALA A 48 -21.54 -2.15 12.98
C ALA A 48 -21.63 -2.26 14.51
N ARG A 49 -22.83 -2.22 15.10
CA ARG A 49 -23.03 -2.31 16.56
C ARG A 49 -23.10 -3.75 17.08
N GLY A 50 -23.26 -4.75 16.20
CA GLY A 50 -23.45 -6.16 16.57
C GLY A 50 -22.17 -7.01 16.61
N GLU A 51 -21.18 -6.71 15.77
CA GLU A 51 -19.99 -7.56 15.58
C GLU A 51 -18.68 -6.77 15.68
N ILE A 52 -18.25 -6.52 16.92
CA ILE A 52 -16.97 -5.84 17.22
C ILE A 52 -15.79 -6.53 16.53
N TYR A 53 -15.79 -7.86 16.44
CA TYR A 53 -14.73 -8.62 15.77
C TYR A 53 -14.61 -8.28 14.28
N ALA A 54 -15.73 -8.21 13.55
CA ALA A 54 -15.72 -7.84 12.13
C ALA A 54 -15.23 -6.40 11.91
N VAL A 55 -15.60 -5.48 12.81
CA VAL A 55 -15.12 -4.08 12.77
C VAL A 55 -13.61 -4.02 13.03
N MET A 56 -13.10 -4.79 13.99
CA MET A 56 -11.67 -4.86 14.30
C MET A 56 -10.88 -5.48 13.13
N GLU A 57 -11.38 -6.54 12.51
CA GLU A 57 -10.75 -7.15 11.33
C GLU A 57 -10.72 -6.18 10.15
N TRP A 58 -11.83 -5.51 9.86
CA TRP A 58 -11.89 -4.49 8.80
C TRP A 58 -10.95 -3.32 9.09
N ALA A 59 -10.93 -2.80 10.33
CA ALA A 59 -10.04 -1.72 10.72
C ALA A 59 -8.57 -2.15 10.62
N GLY A 60 -8.25 -3.40 10.98
CA GLY A 60 -6.92 -3.99 10.80
C GLY A 60 -6.51 -4.11 9.33
N ALA A 61 -7.45 -4.50 8.46
CA ALA A 61 -7.21 -4.52 7.02
C ALA A 61 -6.91 -3.12 6.50
N VAL A 62 -7.72 -2.11 6.83
CA VAL A 62 -7.47 -0.71 6.46
C VAL A 62 -6.11 -0.23 7.00
N ALA A 63 -5.81 -0.51 8.26
CA ALA A 63 -4.54 -0.10 8.88
C ALA A 63 -3.33 -0.70 8.15
N THR A 64 -3.43 -1.92 7.64
CA THR A 64 -2.34 -2.60 6.90
C THR A 64 -2.00 -1.89 5.59
N PHE A 65 -2.96 -1.24 4.93
CA PHE A 65 -2.75 -0.47 3.71
C PHE A 65 -2.54 1.05 3.96
N VAL A 66 -2.58 1.51 5.21
CA VAL A 66 -2.40 2.94 5.55
C VAL A 66 -1.11 3.19 6.33
N ILE A 67 -0.85 2.37 7.36
CA ILE A 67 0.27 2.61 8.29
C ILE A 67 1.63 2.42 7.58
N PRO A 68 1.91 1.29 6.89
CA PRO A 68 3.17 1.11 6.19
C PRO A 68 3.49 2.21 5.16
N PRO A 69 2.60 2.59 4.21
CA PRO A 69 2.91 3.67 3.26
C PRO A 69 3.07 5.03 3.92
N ALA A 70 2.33 5.34 4.99
CA ALA A 70 2.51 6.58 5.74
C ALA A 70 3.89 6.66 6.39
N ILE A 71 4.34 5.57 7.02
CA ILE A 71 5.70 5.45 7.57
C ILE A 71 6.74 5.50 6.44
N GLY A 72 6.46 4.87 5.30
CA GLY A 72 7.30 4.93 4.10
C GLY A 72 7.50 6.36 3.59
N LEU A 73 6.42 7.14 3.49
CA LEU A 73 6.48 8.54 3.11
C LEU A 73 7.29 9.39 4.10
N TRP A 74 7.20 9.08 5.39
CA TRP A 74 8.01 9.73 6.41
C TRP A 74 9.51 9.44 6.25
N PHE A 75 9.90 8.18 6.01
CA PHE A 75 11.30 7.82 5.75
C PHE A 75 11.82 8.42 4.44
N TRP A 76 10.98 8.47 3.42
CA TRP A 76 11.29 9.14 2.16
C TRP A 76 11.66 10.61 2.39
N ARG A 77 10.85 11.33 3.17
CA ARG A 77 11.12 12.75 3.53
C ARG A 77 12.40 12.94 4.35
N ARG A 78 12.87 11.90 5.04
CA ARG A 78 14.14 11.90 5.80
C ARG A 78 15.36 11.50 4.96
N GLY A 79 15.22 11.39 3.64
CA GLY A 79 16.34 11.03 2.76
C GLY A 79 16.67 9.54 2.75
N ARG A 80 15.75 8.68 3.21
CA ARG A 80 15.85 7.21 3.09
C ARG A 80 14.82 6.69 2.10
N PRO A 81 14.95 6.97 0.80
CA PRO A 81 13.95 6.62 -0.20
C PRO A 81 13.80 5.10 -0.35
N ASP A 82 14.87 4.32 -0.14
CA ASP A 82 14.82 2.85 -0.22
C ASP A 82 13.86 2.24 0.80
N LEU A 83 13.90 2.71 2.05
CA LEU A 83 12.93 2.31 3.07
C LEU A 83 11.53 2.84 2.75
N GLY A 84 11.45 4.03 2.18
CA GLY A 84 10.18 4.62 1.78
C GLY A 84 9.44 3.76 0.77
N ILE A 85 10.15 3.31 -0.27
CA ILE A 85 9.61 2.41 -1.30
C ILE A 85 9.27 1.06 -0.70
N ALA A 86 10.19 0.46 0.07
CA ALA A 86 9.97 -0.86 0.65
C ALA A 86 8.66 -0.88 1.46
N LEU A 87 8.41 0.15 2.27
CA LEU A 87 7.20 0.24 3.09
C LEU A 87 5.93 0.58 2.30
N ALA A 88 6.03 1.37 1.22
CA ALA A 88 4.89 1.69 0.36
C ALA A 88 4.52 0.57 -0.62
N LEU A 89 5.47 -0.32 -0.97
CA LEU A 89 5.18 -1.48 -1.81
C LEU A 89 4.89 -2.74 -1.01
N LEU A 90 5.21 -2.77 0.29
CA LEU A 90 5.03 -3.95 1.13
C LEU A 90 3.56 -4.43 1.17
N PRO A 91 2.55 -3.58 1.47
CA PRO A 91 1.16 -4.06 1.50
C PRO A 91 0.64 -4.59 0.16
N PRO A 92 0.78 -3.90 -0.99
CA PRO A 92 0.24 -4.40 -2.26
C PRO A 92 0.99 -5.64 -2.75
N LEU A 93 2.31 -5.74 -2.52
CA LEU A 93 3.06 -6.96 -2.85
C LEU A 93 2.67 -8.13 -1.94
N ALA A 94 2.44 -7.89 -0.64
CA ALA A 94 1.96 -8.93 0.27
C ALA A 94 0.56 -9.42 -0.13
N ALA A 95 -0.33 -8.51 -0.53
CA ALA A 95 -1.66 -8.85 -1.02
C ALA A 95 -1.60 -9.67 -2.32
N LEU A 96 -0.76 -9.27 -3.27
CA LEU A 96 -0.54 -10.03 -4.51
C LEU A 96 0.07 -11.41 -4.25
N ALA A 97 1.02 -11.50 -3.32
CA ALA A 97 1.62 -12.77 -2.93
C ALA A 97 0.60 -13.69 -2.25
N ALA A 98 -0.23 -13.16 -1.34
CA ALA A 98 -1.30 -13.92 -0.70
C ALA A 98 -2.31 -14.43 -1.73
N LEU A 99 -2.70 -13.60 -2.69
CA LEU A 99 -3.57 -13.99 -3.80
C LEU A 99 -2.94 -15.09 -4.66
N ALA A 100 -1.67 -14.95 -5.03
CA ALA A 100 -0.96 -15.94 -5.85
C ALA A 100 -0.78 -17.29 -5.13
N LEU A 101 -0.72 -17.28 -3.80
CA LEU A 101 -0.61 -18.48 -2.95
C LEU A 101 -1.97 -19.07 -2.56
N GLY A 102 -3.10 -18.46 -2.96
CA GLY A 102 -4.44 -18.90 -2.60
C GLY A 102 -4.79 -18.71 -1.11
N LEU A 103 -4.18 -17.69 -0.48
CA LEU A 103 -4.40 -17.33 0.93
C LEU A 103 -5.44 -16.20 1.10
N LEU A 104 -5.97 -15.68 -0.01
CA LEU A 104 -7.07 -14.72 -0.13
C LEU A 104 -8.16 -15.32 -1.01
#